data_AF-J2Q072-F1
#
_entry.id   AF-J2Q072-F1
#
_cell.length_a   1.000
_cell.length_b   1.000
_cell.length_c   1.000
_cell.angle_alpha   90.00
_cell.angle_beta   90.00
_cell.angle_gamma   90.00
#
_symmetry.space_group_name_H-M   'P 1'
#
loop_
_entity.id
_entity.type
_entity.pdbx_description
1 polymer ?
#
loop_
_entity_poly.entity_id
_entity_poly.type
_entity_poly.pdbx_seq_one_letter_code
_entity_poly.pdbx_strand_id
1 'polypeptide(L)'
;MELRDINPVLRWGIAAILGPLLLIFSAHWWGKAVASEKAGLAAYKANVMARITEQQATQARTYALEIRGVGLGIYQDHQSEIWQFIKKKNNNFASIYSRDPKDYTDSLDSREISRDIKIRVAFKHSAGASVAYWPIPVFSIAPPKQPSDTGAADNILNGRNAATLGVTLFLWQDAENTTHAQGRIERLFQFFDDNPKVPQALIVSEDGDVTRNGLRVPGTPGLQNGHVVPTVYESMTGLLVTRSDRVDRYLRPYATHEPEDNQNKNTDLGKLWAFYWDRDRAFMDWYETAARANASEAPYAPTTMSTAYWQSQLPSLWNTVSDRGTGYFEPSPWL
;
A
#
# COMPACT_ATOMS: atom_id res chain seq x y z
N MET A 1 -4.62 -58.87 -37.54
CA MET A 1 -3.54 -59.80 -37.15
C MET A 1 -3.67 -60.03 -35.66
N GLU A 2 -4.35 -61.11 -35.28
CA GLU A 2 -4.73 -61.43 -33.90
C GLU A 2 -3.56 -62.09 -33.16
N LEU A 3 -3.11 -61.49 -32.05
CA LEU A 3 -2.18 -62.12 -31.11
C LEU A 3 -2.95 -63.05 -30.16
N ARG A 4 -3.42 -64.20 -30.66
CA ARG A 4 -4.05 -65.26 -29.84
C ARG A 4 -3.23 -66.55 -29.93
N ASP A 5 -2.19 -66.60 -29.08
CA ASP A 5 -1.90 -67.66 -28.10
C ASP A 5 -0.42 -67.60 -27.72
N ILE A 6 -0.13 -66.79 -26.70
CA ILE A 6 1.18 -66.73 -26.05
C ILE A 6 1.05 -67.49 -24.74
N ASN A 7 1.80 -68.59 -24.63
CA ASN A 7 1.87 -69.47 -23.47
C ASN A 7 2.01 -68.65 -22.17
N PRO A 8 1.23 -68.89 -21.10
CA PRO A 8 1.23 -68.08 -19.88
C PRO A 8 2.63 -67.80 -19.32
N VAL A 9 3.55 -68.77 -19.36
CA VAL A 9 4.94 -68.61 -18.92
C VAL A 9 5.68 -67.51 -19.71
N LEU A 10 5.43 -67.41 -21.01
CA LEU A 10 6.03 -66.39 -21.87
C LEU A 10 5.42 -65.01 -21.63
N ARG A 11 4.12 -64.93 -21.28
CA ARG A 11 3.47 -63.66 -20.85
C ARG A 11 4.04 -63.15 -19.52
N TRP A 12 4.23 -64.03 -18.55
CA TRP A 12 4.84 -63.67 -17.25
C TRP A 12 6.32 -63.31 -17.39
N GLY A 13 7.08 -63.99 -18.27
CA GLY A 13 8.47 -63.63 -18.58
C GLY A 13 8.62 -62.28 -19.28
N ILE A 14 7.76 -61.97 -20.24
CA ILE A 14 7.72 -60.65 -20.90
C ILE A 14 7.35 -59.55 -19.91
N ALA A 15 6.35 -59.77 -19.05
CA ALA A 15 5.96 -58.81 -18.02
C ALA A 15 7.06 -58.59 -16.96
N ALA A 16 7.77 -59.65 -16.57
CA ALA A 16 8.88 -59.58 -15.61
C ALA A 16 10.10 -58.79 -16.12
N ILE A 17 10.25 -58.65 -17.45
CA ILE A 17 11.36 -57.90 -18.06
C ILE A 17 10.91 -56.49 -18.48
N LEU A 18 9.76 -56.36 -19.15
CA LEU A 18 9.27 -55.06 -19.63
C LEU A 18 8.77 -54.17 -18.49
N GLY A 19 8.19 -54.73 -17.43
CA GLY A 19 7.70 -53.96 -16.28
C GLY A 19 8.82 -53.18 -15.58
N PRO A 20 9.92 -53.83 -15.15
CA PRO A 20 11.06 -53.14 -14.55
C PRO A 20 11.72 -52.14 -15.51
N LEU A 21 11.85 -52.48 -16.80
CA LEU A 21 12.43 -51.56 -17.80
C LEU A 21 11.60 -50.29 -17.97
N LEU A 22 10.26 -50.41 -18.04
CA LEU A 22 9.36 -49.26 -18.10
C LEU A 22 9.42 -48.42 -16.83
N LEU A 23 9.53 -49.04 -15.65
CA LEU A 23 9.70 -48.31 -14.38
C LEU A 23 11.03 -47.57 -14.32
N ILE A 24 12.13 -48.20 -14.73
CA ILE A 24 13.46 -47.56 -14.78
C ILE A 24 13.45 -46.40 -15.77
N PHE A 25 12.87 -46.59 -16.95
CA PHE A 25 12.77 -45.54 -17.96
C PHE A 25 11.90 -44.38 -17.49
N SER A 26 10.75 -44.66 -16.85
CA SER A 26 9.87 -43.65 -16.29
C SER A 26 10.53 -42.87 -15.15
N ALA A 27 11.24 -43.55 -14.25
CA ALA A 27 12.00 -42.90 -13.18
C ALA A 27 13.16 -42.06 -13.73
N HIS A 28 13.84 -42.52 -14.78
CA HIS A 28 14.91 -41.78 -15.44
C HIS A 28 14.38 -40.52 -16.14
N TRP A 29 13.27 -40.64 -16.87
CA TRP A 29 12.62 -39.50 -17.53
C TRP A 29 12.09 -38.49 -16.52
N TRP A 30 11.41 -38.95 -15.47
CA TRP A 30 10.94 -38.10 -14.38
C TRP A 30 12.11 -37.39 -13.69
N GLY A 31 13.18 -38.12 -13.38
CA GLY A 31 14.40 -37.55 -12.79
C GLY A 31 15.04 -36.49 -13.68
N LYS A 32 15.11 -36.71 -15.01
CA LYS A 32 15.60 -35.72 -15.96
C LYS A 32 14.69 -34.51 -16.10
N ALA A 33 13.38 -34.69 -16.09
CA ALA A 33 12.41 -33.60 -16.11
C ALA A 33 12.58 -32.70 -14.88
N VAL A 34 12.62 -33.30 -13.68
CA VAL A 34 12.86 -32.57 -12.42
C VAL A 34 14.22 -31.88 -12.40
N ALA A 35 15.27 -32.52 -12.90
CA ALA A 35 16.61 -31.91 -12.98
C ALA A 35 16.66 -30.73 -13.95
N SER A 36 15.98 -30.85 -15.10
CA SER A 36 15.87 -29.77 -16.10
C SER A 36 15.10 -28.57 -15.55
N GLU A 37 14.01 -28.82 -14.82
CA GLU A 37 13.22 -27.77 -14.17
C GLU A 37 14.04 -27.04 -13.10
N LYS A 38 14.76 -27.78 -12.24
CA LYS A 38 15.69 -27.19 -11.26
C LYS A 38 16.82 -26.39 -11.91
N ALA A 39 17.38 -26.87 -13.01
CA ALA A 39 18.43 -26.18 -13.74
C ALA A 39 17.89 -24.89 -14.40
N GLY A 40 16.69 -24.94 -14.98
CA GLY A 40 16.00 -23.76 -15.52
C GLY A 40 15.73 -22.71 -14.45
N LEU A 41 15.26 -23.14 -13.27
CA LEU A 41 15.04 -22.28 -12.11
C LEU A 41 16.35 -21.61 -11.63
N ALA A 42 17.43 -22.40 -11.52
CA ALA A 42 18.74 -21.89 -11.11
C ALA A 42 19.30 -20.86 -12.12
N ALA A 43 19.14 -21.12 -13.41
CA ALA A 43 19.55 -20.19 -14.47
C ALA A 43 18.71 -18.90 -14.44
N TYR A 44 17.39 -19.01 -14.24
CA TYR A 44 16.51 -17.85 -14.07
C TYR A 44 16.94 -17.00 -12.87
N LYS A 45 17.17 -17.64 -11.71
CA LYS A 45 17.66 -16.96 -10.50
C LYS A 45 19.00 -16.25 -10.74
N ALA A 46 19.95 -16.91 -11.41
CA ALA A 46 21.24 -16.31 -11.74
C ALA A 46 21.09 -15.06 -12.63
N ASN A 47 20.24 -15.14 -13.66
CA ASN A 47 19.96 -14.01 -14.55
C ASN A 47 19.30 -12.83 -13.83
N VAL A 48 18.31 -13.09 -12.95
CA VAL A 48 17.67 -12.06 -12.13
C VAL A 48 18.69 -11.39 -11.20
N MET A 49 19.51 -12.18 -10.51
CA MET A 49 20.54 -11.66 -9.60
C MET A 49 21.62 -10.85 -10.33
N ALA A 50 22.03 -11.27 -11.53
CA ALA A 50 22.95 -10.51 -12.37
C ALA A 50 22.36 -9.15 -12.77
N ARG A 51 21.10 -9.13 -13.22
CA ARG A 51 20.39 -7.90 -13.60
C ARG A 51 20.21 -6.94 -12.42
N ILE A 52 19.88 -7.46 -11.23
CA ILE A 52 19.80 -6.68 -9.98
C ILE A 52 21.16 -6.07 -9.65
N THR A 53 22.25 -6.83 -9.79
CA THR A 53 23.62 -6.37 -9.48
C THR A 53 24.05 -5.24 -10.43
N GLU A 54 23.75 -5.37 -11.72
CA GLU A 54 24.02 -4.35 -12.75
C GLU A 54 23.22 -3.06 -12.50
N GLN A 55 21.93 -3.18 -12.17
CA GLN A 55 21.09 -2.02 -11.79
C GLN A 55 21.63 -1.33 -10.51
N GLN A 56 22.07 -2.09 -9.51
CA GLN A 56 22.64 -1.53 -8.27
C GLN A 56 23.89 -0.70 -8.50
N ALA A 57 24.82 -1.17 -9.33
CA ALA A 57 26.03 -0.43 -9.67
C ALA A 57 25.71 0.93 -10.32
N THR A 58 24.57 1.00 -11.04
CA THR A 58 24.08 2.21 -11.71
C THR A 58 23.32 3.13 -10.75
N GLN A 59 22.48 2.58 -9.86
CA GLN A 59 21.64 3.37 -8.93
C GLN A 59 22.39 3.90 -7.71
N ALA A 60 23.40 3.19 -7.19
CA ALA A 60 24.25 3.67 -6.10
C ALA A 60 24.92 5.03 -6.40
N ARG A 61 24.90 5.47 -7.67
CA ARG A 61 25.46 6.73 -8.13
C ARG A 61 24.47 7.90 -8.19
N THR A 62 23.16 7.71 -7.96
CA THR A 62 22.19 8.75 -8.41
C THR A 62 21.03 9.12 -7.48
N TYR A 63 20.38 8.22 -6.71
CA TYR A 63 19.22 8.61 -5.87
C TYR A 63 19.03 7.76 -4.62
N ALA A 64 18.67 8.38 -3.49
CA ALA A 64 18.31 7.69 -2.23
C ALA A 64 16.79 7.53 -2.05
N LEU A 65 16.00 8.51 -2.52
CA LEU A 65 14.53 8.54 -2.48
C LEU A 65 13.99 9.33 -3.67
N GLU A 66 12.93 8.82 -4.30
CA GLU A 66 12.27 9.41 -5.47
C GLU A 66 10.83 9.78 -5.13
N ILE A 67 10.35 10.94 -5.60
CA ILE A 67 8.94 11.30 -5.51
C ILE A 67 8.20 10.63 -6.66
N ARG A 68 7.32 9.68 -6.35
CA ARG A 68 6.57 8.89 -7.35
C ARG A 68 5.18 9.46 -7.61
N GLY A 69 4.58 10.10 -6.60
CA GLY A 69 3.25 10.68 -6.71
C GLY A 69 3.09 11.88 -5.78
N VAL A 70 2.42 12.91 -6.26
CA VAL A 70 2.09 14.13 -5.51
C VAL A 70 0.63 14.43 -5.74
N GLY A 71 -0.15 14.45 -4.67
CA GLY A 71 -1.53 14.90 -4.70
C GLY A 71 -1.70 16.16 -3.87
N LEU A 72 -2.37 17.15 -4.45
CA LEU A 72 -2.63 18.45 -3.82
C LEU A 72 -4.11 18.78 -3.99
N GLY A 73 -4.82 18.88 -2.87
CA GLY A 73 -6.17 19.42 -2.76
C GLY A 73 -6.11 20.77 -2.06
N ILE A 74 -5.96 21.84 -2.84
CA ILE A 74 -5.89 23.24 -2.37
C ILE A 74 -6.70 24.13 -3.30
N TYR A 75 -7.03 25.34 -2.85
CA TYR A 75 -7.86 26.29 -3.57
C TYR A 75 -9.26 25.73 -3.91
N GLN A 76 -9.61 25.68 -5.20
CA GLN A 76 -10.96 25.44 -5.67
C GLN A 76 -11.39 23.99 -5.56
N ASP A 77 -10.55 23.00 -5.91
CA ASP A 77 -10.66 21.59 -5.50
C ASP A 77 -9.56 20.69 -6.11
N HIS A 78 -8.77 21.17 -7.09
CA HIS A 78 -7.90 20.29 -7.89
C HIS A 78 -6.47 20.79 -8.20
N GLN A 79 -5.58 19.83 -8.45
CA GLN A 79 -4.14 20.03 -8.71
C GLN A 79 -3.82 20.87 -9.97
N SER A 80 -4.71 20.93 -10.97
CA SER A 80 -4.46 21.69 -12.21
C SER A 80 -4.79 23.18 -12.09
N GLU A 81 -5.75 23.53 -11.25
CA GLU A 81 -6.26 24.89 -11.09
C GLU A 81 -5.21 25.80 -10.47
N ILE A 82 -4.39 25.28 -9.56
CA ILE A 82 -3.28 26.06 -9.00
C ILE A 82 -2.27 26.48 -10.08
N TRP A 83 -1.96 25.61 -11.03
CA TRP A 83 -1.03 25.94 -12.11
C TRP A 83 -1.62 26.98 -13.06
N GLN A 84 -2.92 26.89 -13.34
CA GLN A 84 -3.63 27.91 -14.11
C GLN A 84 -3.64 29.25 -13.38
N PHE A 85 -3.88 29.25 -12.06
CA PHE A 85 -3.82 30.44 -11.23
C PHE A 85 -2.43 31.07 -11.24
N ILE A 86 -1.37 30.30 -10.98
CA ILE A 86 0.01 30.78 -10.96
C ILE A 86 0.36 31.41 -12.31
N LYS A 87 0.04 30.74 -13.42
CA LYS A 87 0.26 31.27 -14.77
C LYS A 87 -0.51 32.57 -15.03
N LYS A 88 -1.79 32.62 -14.66
CA LYS A 88 -2.67 33.79 -14.88
C LYS A 88 -2.26 34.98 -14.02
N LYS A 89 -1.92 34.73 -12.75
CA LYS A 89 -1.55 35.78 -11.79
C LYS A 89 -0.16 36.32 -12.08
N ASN A 90 0.76 35.46 -12.55
CA ASN A 90 2.15 35.78 -12.90
C ASN A 90 2.86 36.65 -11.83
N ASN A 91 2.61 36.34 -10.56
CA ASN A 91 3.16 37.06 -9.42
C ASN A 91 3.43 36.09 -8.28
N ASN A 92 4.71 35.89 -7.98
CA ASN A 92 5.18 34.94 -6.97
C ASN A 92 4.88 35.36 -5.52
N PHE A 93 4.47 36.61 -5.29
CA PHE A 93 4.15 37.15 -3.97
C PHE A 93 2.64 37.25 -3.71
N ALA A 94 1.81 36.89 -4.70
CA ALA A 94 0.37 36.93 -4.56
C ALA A 94 -0.17 35.60 -4.01
N SER A 95 -1.05 35.70 -3.01
CA SER A 95 -1.84 34.56 -2.54
C SER A 95 -2.76 34.05 -3.65
N ILE A 96 -2.93 32.73 -3.71
CA ILE A 96 -3.96 32.09 -4.54
C ILE A 96 -5.38 32.28 -3.98
N TYR A 97 -5.48 32.55 -2.68
CA TYR A 97 -6.72 32.77 -1.97
C TYR A 97 -7.12 34.25 -1.91
N SER A 98 -8.41 34.52 -2.11
CA SER A 98 -8.98 35.86 -1.99
C SER A 98 -9.11 36.30 -0.52
N ARG A 99 -9.14 37.61 -0.30
CA ARG A 99 -9.42 38.22 1.00
C ARG A 99 -10.83 38.81 1.09
N ASP A 100 -11.62 38.74 0.02
CA ASP A 100 -13.03 39.12 0.05
C ASP A 100 -13.88 37.93 0.51
N PRO A 101 -14.64 38.03 1.61
CA PRO A 101 -15.54 36.97 2.05
C PRO A 101 -16.55 36.52 0.99
N LYS A 102 -16.96 37.42 0.08
CA LYS A 102 -17.94 37.13 -0.98
C LYS A 102 -17.42 36.18 -2.05
N ASP A 103 -16.10 36.01 -2.14
CA ASP A 103 -15.49 35.05 -3.07
C ASP A 103 -15.57 33.60 -2.56
N TYR A 104 -16.09 33.40 -1.34
CA TYR A 104 -16.28 32.09 -0.72
C TYR A 104 -17.77 31.74 -0.66
N THR A 105 -18.10 30.46 -0.80
CA THR A 105 -19.47 29.96 -0.59
C THR A 105 -19.95 30.25 0.83
N ASP A 106 -21.23 30.60 0.98
CA ASP A 106 -21.87 30.78 2.28
C ASP A 106 -22.35 29.45 2.89
N SER A 107 -22.42 28.38 2.10
CA SER A 107 -22.85 27.06 2.55
C SER A 107 -21.71 26.32 3.29
N LEU A 108 -21.98 25.87 4.51
CA LEU A 108 -21.10 24.95 5.25
C LEU A 108 -21.00 23.60 4.54
N ASP A 109 -22.12 23.01 4.13
CA ASP A 109 -22.14 21.75 3.38
C ASP A 109 -21.25 21.81 2.13
N SER A 110 -21.26 22.93 1.40
CA SER A 110 -20.38 23.11 0.24
C SER A 110 -18.89 23.12 0.61
N ARG A 111 -18.54 23.68 1.79
CA ARG A 111 -17.17 23.67 2.30
C ARG A 111 -16.75 22.27 2.76
N GLU A 112 -17.66 21.50 3.37
CA GLU A 112 -17.45 20.10 3.74
C GLU A 112 -17.26 19.21 2.50
N ILE A 113 -18.08 19.40 1.47
CA ILE A 113 -17.91 18.71 0.18
C ILE A 113 -16.56 19.05 -0.46
N SER A 114 -16.15 20.32 -0.45
CA SER A 114 -14.82 20.71 -0.96
C SER A 114 -13.68 20.04 -0.18
N ARG A 115 -13.78 19.96 1.15
CA ARG A 115 -12.83 19.22 2.00
C ARG A 115 -12.76 17.74 1.58
N ASP A 116 -13.89 17.07 1.40
CA ASP A 116 -13.95 15.66 0.99
C ASP A 116 -13.34 15.44 -0.41
N ILE A 117 -13.58 16.37 -1.34
CA ILE A 117 -12.96 16.33 -2.68
C ILE A 117 -11.44 16.46 -2.56
N LYS A 118 -10.93 17.37 -1.72
CA LYS A 118 -9.49 17.56 -1.50
C LYS A 118 -8.84 16.31 -0.91
N ILE A 119 -9.48 15.64 0.05
CA ILE A 119 -9.05 14.32 0.55
C ILE A 119 -8.91 13.33 -0.61
N ARG A 120 -9.99 13.17 -1.40
CA ARG A 120 -10.00 12.26 -2.55
C ARG A 120 -8.88 12.54 -3.54
N VAL A 121 -8.69 13.80 -3.92
CA VAL A 121 -7.71 14.25 -4.92
C VAL A 121 -6.29 14.00 -4.41
N ALA A 122 -5.99 14.38 -3.17
CA ALA A 122 -4.67 14.20 -2.59
C ALA A 122 -4.26 12.72 -2.55
N PHE A 123 -5.14 11.84 -2.07
CA PHE A 123 -4.86 10.41 -2.03
C PHE A 123 -4.78 9.79 -3.44
N LYS A 124 -5.71 10.14 -4.34
CA LYS A 124 -5.74 9.61 -5.70
C LYS A 124 -4.48 9.92 -6.48
N HIS A 125 -3.99 11.16 -6.43
CA HIS A 125 -2.83 11.60 -7.21
C HIS A 125 -1.48 11.31 -6.53
N SER A 126 -1.46 11.06 -5.22
CA SER A 126 -0.25 10.61 -4.53
C SER A 126 -0.09 9.09 -4.60
N ALA A 127 -1.04 8.35 -4.02
CA ALA A 127 -0.96 6.90 -3.86
C ALA A 127 -1.46 6.11 -5.07
N GLY A 128 -2.11 6.74 -6.06
CA GLY A 128 -2.52 6.06 -7.29
C GLY A 128 -1.36 5.50 -8.12
N ALA A 129 -0.13 5.99 -7.90
CA ALA A 129 1.09 5.47 -8.53
C ALA A 129 1.78 4.37 -7.69
N SER A 130 1.16 3.94 -6.59
CA SER A 130 1.69 2.89 -5.73
C SER A 130 1.63 1.50 -6.37
N VAL A 131 2.42 0.58 -5.84
CA VAL A 131 2.35 -0.83 -6.25
C VAL A 131 1.09 -1.48 -5.68
N ALA A 132 0.23 -2.01 -6.56
CA ALA A 132 -0.98 -2.72 -6.18
C ALA A 132 -0.67 -3.96 -5.32
N TYR A 133 -1.56 -4.28 -4.38
CA TYR A 133 -1.41 -5.39 -3.42
C TYR A 133 -0.12 -5.37 -2.60
N TRP A 134 0.58 -4.24 -2.56
CA TRP A 134 1.75 -4.08 -1.73
C TRP A 134 1.39 -3.31 -0.46
N PRO A 135 1.80 -3.77 0.72
CA PRO A 135 1.62 -3.02 1.96
C PRO A 135 2.42 -1.71 1.96
N ILE A 136 1.75 -0.58 2.18
CA ILE A 136 2.35 0.76 2.14
C ILE A 136 2.28 1.38 3.54
N PRO A 137 3.44 1.58 4.20
CA PRO A 137 3.53 2.37 5.42
C PRO A 137 3.05 3.79 5.18
N VAL A 138 2.06 4.24 5.95
CA VAL A 138 1.48 5.59 5.85
C VAL A 138 1.75 6.40 7.10
N PHE A 139 2.31 7.59 6.88
CA PHE A 139 2.49 8.66 7.87
C PHE A 139 1.37 9.67 7.67
N SER A 140 0.63 9.99 8.72
CA SER A 140 -0.47 10.95 8.63
C SER A 140 -0.28 12.14 9.56
N ILE A 141 -0.60 13.33 9.06
CA ILE A 141 -0.55 14.58 9.80
C ILE A 141 -1.92 15.23 9.74
N ALA A 142 -2.44 15.65 10.88
CA ALA A 142 -3.68 16.39 10.97
C ALA A 142 -3.59 17.47 12.06
N PRO A 143 -4.59 18.35 12.22
CA PRO A 143 -4.57 19.39 13.24
C PRO A 143 -4.69 18.81 14.66
N PRO A 144 -4.40 19.57 15.72
CA PRO A 144 -4.64 19.14 17.10
C PRO A 144 -6.07 18.61 17.32
N LYS A 145 -6.21 17.55 18.10
CA LYS A 145 -7.46 16.80 18.33
C LYS A 145 -7.82 16.69 19.80
N GLN A 146 -9.04 16.26 20.12
CA GLN A 146 -9.38 15.82 21.48
C GLN A 146 -8.79 14.42 21.76
N PRO A 147 -8.61 14.05 23.04
CA PRO A 147 -8.14 12.71 23.40
C PRO A 147 -8.98 11.57 22.80
N SER A 148 -10.31 11.75 22.76
CA SER A 148 -11.28 10.77 22.26
C SER A 148 -11.31 10.61 20.73
N ASP A 149 -10.86 11.60 19.96
CA ASP A 149 -10.84 11.53 18.50
C ASP A 149 -9.72 10.62 17.97
N THR A 150 -9.91 9.92 16.87
CA THR A 150 -8.81 9.19 16.19
C THR A 150 -7.80 10.17 15.59
N GLY A 151 -8.28 11.30 15.05
CA GLY A 151 -7.46 12.33 14.40
C GLY A 151 -6.68 11.81 13.19
N ALA A 152 -5.39 12.11 13.11
CA ALA A 152 -4.62 11.89 11.88
C ALA A 152 -4.64 10.43 11.39
N ALA A 153 -4.70 9.44 12.29
CA ALA A 153 -4.74 8.04 11.89
C ALA A 153 -6.01 7.67 11.09
N ASP A 154 -7.12 8.36 11.33
CA ASP A 154 -8.41 8.16 10.63
C ASP A 154 -8.30 8.45 9.12
N ASN A 155 -7.49 9.46 8.79
CA ASN A 155 -7.30 9.95 7.42
C ASN A 155 -6.74 8.87 6.49
N ILE A 156 -6.03 7.88 7.02
CA ILE A 156 -5.37 6.83 6.24
C ILE A 156 -6.41 6.00 5.47
N LEU A 157 -7.35 5.37 6.18
CA LEU A 157 -8.38 4.55 5.52
C LEU A 157 -9.44 5.43 4.84
N ASN A 158 -9.81 6.56 5.44
CA ASN A 158 -10.79 7.47 4.84
C ASN A 158 -10.32 7.99 3.48
N GLY A 159 -9.06 8.41 3.41
CA GLY A 159 -8.44 8.83 2.17
C GLY A 159 -8.35 7.73 1.13
N ARG A 160 -7.98 6.51 1.54
CA ARG A 160 -7.99 5.32 0.68
C ARG A 160 -9.35 5.09 0.03
N ASN A 161 -10.41 5.14 0.84
CA ASN A 161 -11.79 4.92 0.41
C ASN A 161 -12.28 6.05 -0.50
N ALA A 162 -12.06 7.30 -0.11
CA ALA A 162 -12.43 8.47 -0.92
C ALA A 162 -11.75 8.46 -2.30
N ALA A 163 -10.49 8.05 -2.36
CA ALA A 163 -9.72 7.93 -3.59
C ALA A 163 -9.99 6.65 -4.40
N THR A 164 -10.87 5.76 -3.93
CA THR A 164 -11.19 4.48 -4.58
C THR A 164 -9.95 3.61 -4.82
N LEU A 165 -8.99 3.64 -3.88
CA LEU A 165 -7.72 2.91 -3.96
C LEU A 165 -7.91 1.44 -3.53
N GLY A 166 -8.75 0.74 -4.31
CA GLY A 166 -9.34 -0.55 -3.97
C GLY A 166 -8.32 -1.63 -3.62
N VAL A 167 -7.15 -1.66 -4.25
CA VAL A 167 -6.14 -2.73 -4.03
C VAL A 167 -4.88 -2.23 -3.31
N THR A 168 -4.92 -1.00 -2.83
CA THR A 168 -3.82 -0.40 -2.07
C THR A 168 -3.94 -0.78 -0.60
N LEU A 169 -2.87 -1.36 -0.04
CA LEU A 169 -2.86 -1.93 1.31
C LEU A 169 -2.16 -0.97 2.28
N PHE A 170 -2.85 0.08 2.73
CA PHE A 170 -2.25 1.06 3.63
C PHE A 170 -2.07 0.54 5.06
N LEU A 171 -0.88 0.68 5.60
CA LEU A 171 -0.58 0.35 6.99
C LEU A 171 -0.39 1.63 7.80
N TRP A 172 -0.91 1.65 9.01
CA TRP A 172 -0.63 2.74 9.95
C TRP A 172 0.82 2.63 10.43
N GLN A 173 1.70 3.48 9.87
CA GLN A 173 3.10 3.55 10.28
C GLN A 173 3.27 4.54 11.42
N ASP A 174 2.66 5.71 11.27
CA ASP A 174 2.72 6.77 12.26
C ASP A 174 1.64 7.82 12.00
N ALA A 175 1.20 8.52 13.04
CA ALA A 175 0.20 9.57 12.92
C ALA A 175 0.43 10.67 13.96
N GLU A 176 0.26 11.94 13.57
CA GLU A 176 0.42 13.08 14.47
C GLU A 176 -0.62 14.17 14.26
N ASN A 177 -1.13 14.67 15.38
CA ASN A 177 -2.02 15.81 15.44
C ASN A 177 -1.25 17.04 15.93
N THR A 178 -0.78 17.87 14.99
CA THR A 178 0.18 18.96 15.23
C THR A 178 -0.07 20.14 14.30
N THR A 179 0.52 21.29 14.60
CA THR A 179 0.55 22.47 13.73
C THR A 179 1.79 22.51 12.82
N HIS A 180 2.68 21.51 12.92
CA HIS A 180 3.99 21.50 12.26
C HIS A 180 4.31 20.14 11.63
N ALA A 181 4.55 20.10 10.32
CA ALA A 181 4.83 18.85 9.59
C ALA A 181 6.29 18.38 9.68
N GLN A 182 7.22 19.24 10.12
CA GLN A 182 8.67 19.00 10.07
C GLN A 182 9.07 17.69 10.76
N GLY A 183 8.58 17.47 11.99
CA GLY A 183 8.91 16.27 12.75
C GLY A 183 8.47 14.97 12.06
N ARG A 184 7.35 14.98 11.33
CA ARG A 184 6.87 13.79 10.60
C ARG A 184 7.62 13.57 9.30
N ILE A 185 8.03 14.63 8.63
CA ILE A 185 8.93 14.53 7.48
C ILE A 185 10.28 13.93 7.91
N GLU A 186 10.86 14.38 9.02
CA GLU A 186 12.09 13.81 9.58
C GLU A 186 11.92 12.33 9.94
N ARG A 187 10.79 11.97 10.57
CA ARG A 187 10.45 10.56 10.88
C ARG A 187 10.30 9.70 9.64
N LEU A 188 9.74 10.23 8.54
CA LEU A 188 9.65 9.52 7.26
C LEU A 188 11.06 9.18 6.73
N PHE A 189 11.99 10.13 6.76
CA PHE A 189 13.38 9.87 6.33
C PHE A 189 14.07 8.85 7.24
N GLN A 190 13.98 9.02 8.55
CA GLN A 190 14.54 8.06 9.52
C GLN A 190 13.97 6.65 9.31
N PHE A 191 12.67 6.54 9.00
CA PHE A 191 12.04 5.27 8.70
C PHE A 191 12.69 4.56 7.49
N PHE A 192 13.05 5.28 6.43
CA PHE A 192 13.75 4.68 5.29
C PHE A 192 15.17 4.24 5.61
N ASP A 193 15.85 4.96 6.50
CA ASP A 193 17.19 4.63 7.00
C ASP A 193 17.15 3.35 7.86
N ASP A 194 16.19 3.28 8.77
CA ASP A 194 15.98 2.13 9.66
C ASP A 194 15.49 0.88 8.91
N ASN A 195 14.81 1.07 7.78
CA ASN A 195 14.21 0.00 7.00
C ASN A 195 14.78 -0.07 5.58
N PRO A 196 16.05 -0.44 5.35
CA PRO A 196 16.72 -0.32 4.05
C PRO A 196 16.05 -1.11 2.90
N LYS A 197 15.19 -2.09 3.21
CA LYS A 197 14.44 -2.88 2.22
C LYS A 197 13.08 -2.30 1.84
N VAL A 198 12.55 -1.29 2.56
CA VAL A 198 11.22 -0.76 2.26
C VAL A 198 11.19 -0.08 0.88
N PRO A 199 10.26 -0.44 -0.02
CA PRO A 199 10.26 0.09 -1.38
C PRO A 199 9.56 1.44 -1.51
N GLN A 200 8.56 1.71 -0.68
CA GLN A 200 7.71 2.90 -0.77
C GLN A 200 7.10 3.23 0.59
N ALA A 201 6.77 4.49 0.79
CA ALA A 201 5.96 4.98 1.91
C ALA A 201 5.16 6.20 1.45
N LEU A 202 4.02 6.41 2.10
CA LEU A 202 3.15 7.56 1.84
C LEU A 202 3.18 8.48 3.06
N ILE A 203 3.33 9.78 2.84
CA ILE A 203 3.02 10.79 3.85
C ILE A 203 1.85 11.64 3.38
N VAL A 204 0.87 11.84 4.26
CA VAL A 204 -0.30 12.67 4.00
C VAL A 204 -0.46 13.73 5.08
N SER A 205 -1.04 14.86 4.71
CA SER A 205 -1.36 15.94 5.64
C SER A 205 -2.70 16.57 5.27
N GLU A 206 -3.51 16.83 6.28
CA GLU A 206 -4.77 17.56 6.18
C GLU A 206 -4.77 18.73 7.16
N ASP A 207 -5.24 19.90 6.73
CA ASP A 207 -5.53 21.02 7.63
C ASP A 207 -6.51 22.01 6.99
N GLY A 208 -7.35 22.63 7.81
CA GLY A 208 -8.37 23.56 7.36
C GLY A 208 -9.39 23.86 8.45
N ASP A 209 -10.14 24.95 8.28
CA ASP A 209 -11.21 25.31 9.22
C ASP A 209 -12.26 24.20 9.33
N VAL A 210 -12.60 23.50 8.23
CA VAL A 210 -13.61 22.42 8.26
C VAL A 210 -13.07 21.21 8.99
N THR A 211 -11.84 20.79 8.68
CA THR A 211 -11.18 19.67 9.39
C THR A 211 -11.04 19.97 10.88
N ARG A 212 -10.61 21.17 11.25
CA ARG A 212 -10.51 21.61 12.65
C ARG A 212 -11.88 21.68 13.34
N ASN A 213 -12.93 22.06 12.61
CA ASN A 213 -14.30 22.04 13.12
C ASN A 213 -14.78 20.62 13.45
N GLY A 214 -14.33 19.60 12.72
CA GLY A 214 -14.59 18.19 13.04
C GLY A 214 -13.89 17.70 14.30
N LEU A 215 -12.74 18.29 14.65
CA LEU A 215 -11.89 17.93 15.81
C LEU A 215 -12.10 18.85 17.04
N ARG A 216 -13.15 19.66 17.01
CA ARG A 216 -13.45 20.63 18.08
C ARG A 216 -13.90 19.93 19.36
N VAL A 217 -13.77 20.63 20.49
CA VAL A 217 -14.32 20.17 21.78
C VAL A 217 -15.84 19.97 21.65
N PRO A 218 -16.39 18.80 22.03
CA PRO A 218 -17.82 18.56 22.03
C PRO A 218 -18.60 19.64 22.79
N GLY A 219 -19.75 20.06 22.25
CA GLY A 219 -20.59 21.10 22.88
C GLY A 219 -20.16 22.55 22.62
N THR A 220 -19.00 22.79 21.97
CA THR A 220 -18.63 24.14 21.51
C THR A 220 -19.39 24.54 20.24
N PRO A 221 -19.55 25.85 19.95
CA PRO A 221 -20.10 26.30 18.67
C PRO A 221 -19.22 25.82 17.51
N GLY A 222 -19.84 25.21 16.49
CA GLY A 222 -19.17 24.85 15.24
C GLY A 222 -19.23 25.97 14.20
N LEU A 223 -18.61 25.73 13.04
CA LEU A 223 -18.76 26.58 11.86
C LEU A 223 -20.24 26.79 11.50
N GLN A 224 -20.56 27.99 11.02
CA GLN A 224 -21.90 28.38 10.62
C GLN A 224 -21.91 28.72 9.12
N ASN A 225 -23.10 28.69 8.51
CA ASN A 225 -23.29 29.26 7.18
C ASN A 225 -22.96 30.76 7.18
N GLY A 226 -22.36 31.23 6.09
CA GLY A 226 -22.01 32.63 5.87
C GLY A 226 -20.76 32.79 5.01
N HIS A 227 -20.72 33.91 4.29
CA HIS A 227 -19.53 34.35 3.55
C HIS A 227 -18.41 34.71 4.53
N VAL A 228 -17.39 33.86 4.62
CA VAL A 228 -16.24 34.06 5.51
C VAL A 228 -14.95 33.73 4.78
N VAL A 229 -13.92 34.53 5.02
CA VAL A 229 -12.55 34.14 4.64
C VAL A 229 -12.07 33.10 5.65
N PRO A 230 -11.62 31.91 5.20
CA PRO A 230 -11.08 30.91 6.11
C PRO A 230 -9.91 31.44 6.95
N THR A 231 -9.88 31.07 8.22
CA THR A 231 -8.73 31.35 9.11
C THR A 231 -7.57 30.45 8.73
N VAL A 232 -7.85 29.16 8.53
CA VAL A 232 -6.97 28.17 7.95
C VAL A 232 -7.62 27.66 6.66
N TYR A 233 -6.94 27.85 5.54
CA TYR A 233 -7.44 27.39 4.25
C TYR A 233 -7.45 25.87 4.19
N GLU A 234 -8.59 25.32 3.76
CA GLU A 234 -8.76 23.89 3.57
C GLU A 234 -7.75 23.35 2.56
N SER A 235 -6.92 22.42 3.04
CA SER A 235 -5.77 21.90 2.32
C SER A 235 -5.52 20.44 2.67
N MET A 236 -5.24 19.67 1.63
CA MET A 236 -4.83 18.28 1.75
C MET A 236 -3.64 18.02 0.81
N THR A 237 -2.64 17.31 1.29
CA THR A 237 -1.51 16.87 0.46
C THR A 237 -1.18 15.42 0.74
N GLY A 238 -0.69 14.74 -0.30
CA GLY A 238 -0.11 13.41 -0.21
C GLY A 238 1.17 13.34 -1.03
N LEU A 239 2.17 12.64 -0.51
CA LEU A 239 3.46 12.44 -1.17
C LEU A 239 3.85 10.97 -1.06
N LEU A 240 3.83 10.27 -2.20
CA LEU A 240 4.36 8.92 -2.31
C LEU A 240 5.84 9.00 -2.64
N VAL A 241 6.68 8.51 -1.73
CA VAL A 241 8.13 8.41 -1.91
C VAL A 241 8.53 6.96 -2.08
N THR A 242 9.45 6.71 -3.01
CA THR A 242 9.84 5.37 -3.43
C THR A 242 11.33 5.23 -3.57
N ARG A 243 11.79 3.98 -3.49
CA ARG A 243 13.15 3.56 -3.87
C ARG A 243 13.01 2.58 -5.03
N SER A 244 13.11 3.09 -6.25
CA SER A 244 12.84 2.31 -7.47
C SER A 244 13.75 1.07 -7.57
N ASP A 245 14.98 1.16 -7.07
CA ASP A 245 15.91 0.04 -6.93
C ASP A 245 15.39 -1.07 -6.02
N ARG A 246 14.67 -0.72 -4.95
CA ARG A 246 14.06 -1.67 -4.01
C ARG A 246 12.81 -2.31 -4.61
N VAL A 247 12.03 -1.56 -5.38
CA VAL A 247 10.93 -2.12 -6.18
C VAL A 247 11.48 -3.12 -7.19
N ASP A 248 12.50 -2.75 -7.95
CA ASP A 248 13.09 -3.61 -8.99
C ASP A 248 13.76 -4.86 -8.40
N ARG A 249 14.33 -4.74 -7.20
CA ARG A 249 15.01 -5.85 -6.53
C ARG A 249 14.06 -6.80 -5.81
N TYR A 250 13.08 -6.26 -5.10
CA TYR A 250 12.29 -7.04 -4.13
C TYR A 250 10.86 -7.29 -4.58
N LEU A 251 10.35 -6.56 -5.58
CA LEU A 251 8.93 -6.62 -5.99
C LEU A 251 8.81 -7.12 -7.42
N ARG A 252 9.42 -6.40 -8.37
CA ARG A 252 9.26 -6.65 -9.81
C ARG A 252 9.56 -8.10 -10.24
N PRO A 253 10.56 -8.81 -9.68
CA PRO A 253 10.84 -10.19 -10.05
C PRO A 253 9.72 -11.16 -9.70
N TYR A 254 8.87 -10.80 -8.73
CA TYR A 254 7.78 -11.64 -8.21
C TYR A 254 6.40 -11.18 -8.68
N ALA A 255 6.34 -10.22 -9.61
CA ALA A 255 5.08 -9.76 -10.19
C ALA A 255 4.38 -10.92 -10.92
N THR A 256 3.11 -11.17 -10.58
CA THR A 256 2.30 -12.20 -11.22
C THR A 256 1.66 -11.66 -12.50
N HIS A 257 1.37 -12.56 -13.44
CA HIS A 257 0.60 -12.24 -14.67
C HIS A 257 -0.86 -12.66 -14.54
N GLU A 258 -1.30 -12.97 -13.30
CA GLU A 258 -2.68 -13.34 -13.03
C GLU A 258 -3.59 -12.13 -13.25
N PRO A 259 -4.78 -12.31 -13.84
CA PRO A 259 -5.78 -11.25 -13.87
C PRO A 259 -6.08 -10.77 -12.44
N GLU A 260 -6.21 -9.46 -12.29
CA GLU A 260 -6.55 -8.87 -11.00
C GLU A 260 -7.97 -9.28 -10.58
N ASP A 261 -8.07 -10.12 -9.56
CA ASP A 261 -9.34 -10.54 -8.95
C ASP A 261 -9.15 -10.78 -7.44
N ASN A 262 -9.39 -9.74 -6.64
CA ASN A 262 -9.32 -9.82 -5.18
C ASN A 262 -10.49 -10.57 -4.53
N GLN A 263 -11.53 -10.95 -5.29
CA GLN A 263 -12.65 -11.75 -4.79
C GLN A 263 -12.33 -13.24 -4.85
N ASN A 264 -11.46 -13.67 -5.78
CA ASN A 264 -11.05 -15.05 -5.92
C ASN A 264 -9.94 -15.44 -4.93
N LYS A 265 -10.34 -15.96 -3.77
CA LYS A 265 -9.44 -16.43 -2.69
C LYS A 265 -8.58 -17.66 -3.05
N ASN A 266 -8.69 -18.21 -4.26
CA ASN A 266 -7.85 -19.31 -4.72
C ASN A 266 -6.57 -18.84 -5.43
N THR A 267 -6.49 -17.55 -5.79
CA THR A 267 -5.30 -16.89 -6.35
C THR A 267 -4.39 -16.39 -5.23
N ASP A 268 -3.11 -16.13 -5.53
CA ASP A 268 -2.19 -15.63 -4.51
C ASP A 268 -2.54 -14.19 -4.09
N LEU A 269 -2.96 -13.34 -5.04
CA LEU A 269 -3.44 -11.98 -4.76
C LEU A 269 -4.74 -11.99 -3.93
N GLY A 270 -5.69 -12.88 -4.24
CA GLY A 270 -6.93 -13.01 -3.47
C GLY A 270 -6.71 -13.55 -2.06
N LYS A 271 -5.73 -14.44 -1.85
CA LYS A 271 -5.31 -14.89 -0.51
C LYS A 271 -4.69 -13.75 0.28
N LEU A 272 -3.75 -13.01 -0.32
CA LEU A 272 -3.12 -11.84 0.30
C LEU A 272 -4.17 -10.80 0.71
N TRP A 273 -5.10 -10.50 -0.20
CA TRP A 273 -6.21 -9.58 0.06
C TRP A 273 -7.11 -10.04 1.21
N ALA A 274 -7.54 -11.30 1.19
CA ALA A 274 -8.38 -11.85 2.25
C ALA A 274 -7.66 -11.86 3.60
N PHE A 275 -6.37 -12.22 3.60
CA PHE A 275 -5.53 -12.23 4.79
C PHE A 275 -5.35 -10.82 5.36
N TYR A 276 -5.04 -9.83 4.52
CA TYR A 276 -4.91 -8.43 4.92
C TYR A 276 -6.15 -7.95 5.69
N TRP A 277 -7.35 -8.09 5.13
CA TRP A 277 -8.56 -7.60 5.79
C TRP A 277 -8.99 -8.42 6.99
N ASP A 278 -8.63 -9.69 7.03
CA ASP A 278 -8.85 -10.52 8.21
C ASP A 278 -7.97 -10.09 9.39
N ARG A 279 -6.69 -9.81 9.12
CA ARG A 279 -5.75 -9.28 10.12
C ARG A 279 -6.08 -7.85 10.52
N ASP A 280 -6.52 -7.01 9.59
CA ASP A 280 -6.96 -5.65 9.87
C ASP A 280 -8.13 -5.66 10.88
N ARG A 281 -9.19 -6.42 10.63
CA ARG A 281 -10.30 -6.57 11.59
C ARG A 281 -9.85 -7.07 12.97
N ALA A 282 -9.00 -8.10 12.99
CA ALA A 282 -8.49 -8.65 14.25
C ALA A 282 -7.67 -7.63 15.06
N PHE A 283 -6.90 -6.78 14.38
CA PHE A 283 -6.17 -5.68 15.02
C PHE A 283 -7.13 -4.66 15.63
N MET A 284 -8.18 -4.29 14.92
CA MET A 284 -9.18 -3.33 15.39
C MET A 284 -9.89 -3.83 16.64
N ASP A 285 -10.37 -5.08 16.61
CA ASP A 285 -11.03 -5.72 17.75
C ASP A 285 -10.12 -5.76 18.98
N TRP A 286 -8.84 -6.13 18.78
CA TRP A 286 -7.84 -6.14 19.85
C TRP A 286 -7.58 -4.74 20.39
N TYR A 287 -7.39 -3.75 19.52
CA TYR A 287 -7.10 -2.37 19.90
C TYR A 287 -8.25 -1.78 20.71
N GLU A 288 -9.49 -1.91 20.24
CA GLU A 288 -10.66 -1.42 20.96
C GLU A 288 -10.81 -2.09 22.32
N THR A 289 -10.59 -3.40 22.41
CA THR A 289 -10.64 -4.14 23.68
C THR A 289 -9.55 -3.65 24.65
N ALA A 290 -8.32 -3.50 24.17
CA ALA A 290 -7.20 -3.02 24.97
C ALA A 290 -7.37 -1.56 25.40
N ALA A 291 -7.91 -0.71 24.53
CA ALA A 291 -8.16 0.69 24.83
C ALA A 291 -9.28 0.84 25.87
N ARG A 292 -10.38 0.08 25.75
CA ARG A 292 -11.47 0.02 26.74
C ARG A 292 -11.02 -0.54 28.10
N ALA A 293 -10.02 -1.41 28.13
CA ALA A 293 -9.47 -1.95 29.38
C ALA A 293 -8.61 -0.94 30.16
N ASN A 294 -8.04 0.06 29.47
CA ASN A 294 -6.99 0.93 30.02
C ASN A 294 -7.41 2.41 30.20
N ALA A 295 -8.64 2.81 29.85
CA ALA A 295 -9.07 4.21 29.93
C ALA A 295 -10.58 4.39 30.21
N SER A 296 -10.94 5.50 30.87
CA SER A 296 -12.34 5.95 31.00
C SER A 296 -12.91 6.53 29.69
N GLU A 297 -12.03 7.04 28.82
CA GLU A 297 -12.32 7.48 27.45
C GLU A 297 -11.21 6.94 26.54
N ALA A 298 -11.43 5.76 25.96
CA ALA A 298 -10.52 5.15 25.00
C ALA A 298 -10.59 5.91 23.66
N PRO A 299 -9.45 6.27 23.03
CA PRO A 299 -9.50 6.76 21.66
C PRO A 299 -10.07 5.67 20.74
N TYR A 300 -10.82 6.08 19.73
CA TYR A 300 -11.24 5.18 18.66
C TYR A 300 -10.01 4.55 17.98
N ALA A 301 -10.18 3.32 17.49
CA ALA A 301 -9.11 2.61 16.81
C ALA A 301 -8.61 3.39 15.58
N PRO A 302 -7.30 3.35 15.30
CA PRO A 302 -6.76 3.84 14.04
C PRO A 302 -7.40 3.02 12.93
N THR A 303 -8.01 3.64 11.93
CA THR A 303 -8.90 2.96 10.96
C THR A 303 -8.25 1.86 10.10
N THR A 304 -6.98 1.53 10.31
CA THR A 304 -6.32 0.36 9.75
C THR A 304 -5.19 -0.14 10.67
N MET A 305 -4.76 -1.38 10.47
CA MET A 305 -3.71 -2.00 11.27
C MET A 305 -2.34 -1.34 11.16
N SER A 306 -1.57 -1.44 12.24
CA SER A 306 -0.20 -0.91 12.26
C SER A 306 0.76 -1.73 11.38
N THR A 307 1.81 -1.06 10.88
CA THR A 307 2.87 -1.73 10.12
C THR A 307 3.54 -2.86 10.92
N ALA A 308 3.83 -2.62 12.19
CA ALA A 308 4.47 -3.61 13.06
C ALA A 308 3.56 -4.84 13.28
N TYR A 309 2.24 -4.62 13.44
CA TYR A 309 1.29 -5.71 13.55
C TYR A 309 1.26 -6.53 12.27
N TRP A 310 1.09 -5.89 11.10
CA TRP A 310 1.11 -6.59 9.80
C TRP A 310 2.35 -7.48 9.64
N GLN A 311 3.54 -6.93 9.91
CA GLN A 311 4.80 -7.66 9.83
C GLN A 311 4.86 -8.89 10.74
N SER A 312 4.28 -8.79 11.94
CA SER A 312 4.20 -9.94 12.86
C SER A 312 3.30 -11.08 12.35
N GLN A 313 2.36 -10.77 11.45
CA GLN A 313 1.43 -11.75 10.90
C GLN A 313 1.96 -12.46 9.64
N LEU A 314 2.91 -11.86 8.92
CA LEU A 314 3.46 -12.39 7.66
C LEU A 314 3.93 -13.86 7.71
N PRO A 315 4.58 -14.36 8.78
CA PRO A 315 4.96 -15.77 8.86
C PRO A 315 3.78 -16.74 8.71
N SER A 316 2.58 -16.35 9.18
CA SER A 316 1.39 -17.17 8.99
C SER A 316 0.88 -17.17 7.56
N LEU A 317 0.99 -16.03 6.85
CA LEU A 317 0.65 -15.90 5.43
C LEU A 317 1.59 -16.75 4.57
N TRP A 318 2.90 -16.71 4.84
CA TRP A 318 3.91 -17.44 4.07
C TRP A 318 3.69 -18.96 4.07
N ASN A 319 3.08 -19.50 5.13
CA ASN A 319 2.72 -20.93 5.18
C ASN A 319 1.54 -21.32 4.29
N THR A 320 0.79 -20.34 3.75
CA THR A 320 -0.42 -20.58 2.93
C THR A 320 -0.18 -20.36 1.43
N VAL A 321 0.96 -19.77 1.07
CA VAL A 321 1.38 -19.57 -0.30
C VAL A 321 2.23 -20.75 -0.75
N SER A 322 1.79 -21.41 -1.80
CA SER A 322 2.63 -22.31 -2.58
C SER A 322 3.39 -21.44 -3.58
N ASP A 323 4.69 -21.64 -3.77
CA ASP A 323 5.53 -20.91 -4.73
C ASP A 323 5.08 -21.18 -6.19
N ARG A 324 3.95 -20.59 -6.58
CA ARG A 324 3.31 -20.72 -7.90
C ARG A 324 3.85 -19.69 -8.89
N GLY A 325 4.73 -18.80 -8.44
CA GLY A 325 5.42 -17.83 -9.27
C GLY A 325 6.64 -18.45 -9.96
N THR A 326 7.78 -17.75 -9.91
CA THR A 326 9.01 -18.18 -10.57
C THR A 326 9.70 -19.36 -9.90
N GLY A 327 9.12 -19.96 -8.84
CA GLY A 327 9.73 -21.00 -7.99
C GLY A 327 10.88 -20.49 -7.12
N TYR A 328 10.93 -19.16 -6.91
CA TYR A 328 11.86 -18.49 -6.00
C TYR A 328 11.18 -17.22 -5.50
N PHE A 329 10.62 -17.26 -4.30
CA PHE A 329 10.18 -16.08 -3.55
C PHE A 329 11.05 -15.94 -2.30
N GLU A 330 11.55 -14.73 -2.02
CA GLU A 330 12.31 -14.44 -0.81
C GLU A 330 11.46 -13.59 0.14
N PRO A 331 10.92 -14.18 1.23
CA PRO A 331 10.09 -13.47 2.18
C PRO A 331 10.80 -12.27 2.81
N SER A 332 10.06 -11.21 3.04
CA SER A 332 10.54 -9.96 3.61
C SER A 332 9.47 -9.32 4.51
N PRO A 333 9.84 -8.43 5.45
CA PRO A 333 8.85 -7.67 6.23
C PRO A 333 7.95 -6.76 5.38
N TRP A 334 8.18 -6.67 4.06
CA TRP A 334 7.42 -5.83 3.15
C TRP A 334 6.61 -6.67 2.13
N LEU A 335 6.86 -7.98 2.04
CA LEU A 335 6.06 -9.06 1.43
C LEU A 335 6.67 -10.40 1.77
#